data_AF-A0A370DAE6-F1
#
_entry.id   AF-A0A370DAE6-F1
#
_cell.length_a   1.000
_cell.length_b   1.000
_cell.length_c   1.000
_cell.angle_alpha   90.00
_cell.angle_beta   90.00
_cell.angle_gamma   90.00
#
_symmetry.space_group_name_H-M   'P 1'
#
loop_
_entity.id
_entity.type
_entity.pdbx_description
1 polymer ?
#
loop_
_entity_poly.entity_id
_entity_poly.type
_entity_poly.pdbx_seq_one_letter_code
_entity_poly.pdbx_strand_id
1 'polypeptide(L)'
;MDEMPQSINDALKDESTWKRIISMLALGFAYGVAETVLIALVIAQVLFRLVSGKTNEPMRAMGKKVADYIYRILMFLTYNSDYRPFPFSAWSDDANSNVIVPPATHSAD
;
A
#
# COMPACT_ATOMS: atom_id res chain seq x y z
N MET A 1 -33.83 16.14 25.44
CA MET A 1 -32.44 16.56 25.19
C MET A 1 -31.57 15.40 25.57
N ASP A 2 -31.22 14.55 24.61
CA ASP A 2 -30.38 13.38 24.84
C ASP A 2 -29.00 13.83 25.30
N GLU A 3 -28.58 13.33 26.46
CA GLU A 3 -27.25 13.55 27.00
C GLU A 3 -26.22 12.95 26.03
N MET A 4 -25.48 13.78 25.31
CA MET A 4 -24.33 13.30 24.54
C MET A 4 -23.37 12.62 25.52
N PRO A 5 -23.04 11.32 25.33
CA PRO A 5 -22.25 10.57 26.31
C PRO A 5 -20.87 11.23 26.45
N GLN A 6 -20.50 11.58 27.69
CA GLN A 6 -19.22 12.24 28.01
C GLN A 6 -18.01 11.48 27.43
N SER A 7 -18.13 10.17 27.21
CA SER A 7 -17.10 9.31 26.62
C SER A 7 -16.66 9.72 25.20
N ILE A 8 -17.50 10.42 24.42
CA ILE A 8 -17.11 10.90 23.08
C ILE A 8 -16.20 12.13 23.20
N ASN A 9 -16.44 13.03 24.15
CA ASN A 9 -15.59 14.22 24.35
C ASN A 9 -14.18 13.83 24.79
N ASP A 10 -14.06 12.80 25.64
CA ASP A 10 -12.75 12.30 26.08
C ASP A 10 -12.01 11.56 24.96
N ALA A 11 -12.72 10.74 24.17
CA ALA A 11 -12.16 10.11 22.98
C ALA A 11 -11.72 11.13 21.91
N LEU A 12 -12.40 12.28 21.81
CA LEU A 12 -12.04 13.39 20.92
C LEU A 12 -10.87 14.24 21.46
N LYS A 13 -10.58 14.21 22.76
CA LYS A 13 -9.39 14.87 23.34
C LYS A 13 -8.16 13.98 23.37
N ASP A 14 -8.32 12.68 23.14
CA ASP A 14 -7.22 11.74 23.08
C ASP A 14 -6.41 11.93 21.79
N GLU A 15 -5.20 12.46 21.96
CA GLU A 15 -4.23 12.70 20.88
C GLU A 15 -3.89 11.42 20.10
N SER A 16 -3.99 10.25 20.75
CA SER A 16 -3.71 8.96 20.12
C SER A 16 -4.78 8.58 19.07
N THR A 17 -6.06 8.89 19.35
CA THR A 17 -7.19 8.65 18.45
C THR A 17 -7.09 9.55 17.22
N TRP A 18 -6.81 10.84 17.39
CA TRP A 18 -6.63 11.77 16.28
C TRP A 18 -5.45 11.44 15.38
N LYS A 19 -4.33 10.96 15.95
CA LYS A 19 -3.18 10.47 15.16
C LYS A 19 -3.56 9.30 14.26
N ARG A 20 -4.39 8.37 14.73
CA ARG A 20 -4.91 7.26 13.89
C ARG A 20 -5.83 7.78 12.79
N ILE A 21 -6.75 8.69 13.10
CA ILE A 21 -7.69 9.27 12.12
C ILE A 21 -6.94 10.03 11.01
N ILE A 22 -5.99 10.90 11.38
CA ILE A 22 -5.16 11.62 10.40
C ILE A 22 -4.35 10.66 9.55
N SER A 23 -3.78 9.60 10.14
CA SER A 23 -3.05 8.57 9.38
C SER A 23 -3.96 7.83 8.40
N MET A 24 -5.19 7.50 8.80
CA MET A 24 -6.18 6.87 7.92
C MET A 24 -6.60 7.80 6.77
N LEU A 25 -6.83 9.08 7.04
CA LEU A 25 -7.13 10.07 6.00
C LEU A 25 -5.96 10.25 5.03
N ALA A 26 -4.73 10.35 5.54
CA ALA A 26 -3.54 10.47 4.71
C ALA A 26 -3.35 9.22 3.82
N LEU A 27 -3.55 8.03 4.37
CA LEU A 27 -3.46 6.77 3.62
C LEU A 27 -4.62 6.61 2.62
N GLY A 28 -5.83 7.04 2.97
CA GLY A 28 -6.98 7.06 2.04
C GLY A 28 -6.74 8.02 0.87
N PHE A 29 -6.16 9.19 1.13
CA PHE A 29 -5.73 10.11 0.08
C PHE A 29 -4.64 9.49 -0.80
N ALA A 30 -3.62 8.88 -0.18
CA ALA A 30 -2.55 8.21 -0.91
C ALA A 30 -3.06 7.02 -1.75
N TYR A 31 -4.08 6.29 -1.27
CA TYR A 31 -4.78 5.26 -2.04
C TYR A 31 -5.41 5.84 -3.31
N GLY A 32 -6.17 6.93 -3.20
CA GLY A 32 -6.80 7.55 -4.38
C GLY A 32 -5.78 8.05 -5.42
N VAL A 33 -4.65 8.61 -4.96
CA VAL A 33 -3.55 8.99 -5.86
C VAL A 33 -2.93 7.75 -6.52
N ALA A 34 -2.67 6.69 -5.76
CA ALA A 34 -2.08 5.46 -6.29
C ALA A 34 -3.00 4.77 -7.31
N GLU A 35 -4.31 4.73 -7.05
CA GLU A 35 -5.32 4.23 -7.98
C GLU A 35 -5.32 5.05 -9.28
N THR A 36 -5.28 6.38 -9.19
CA THR A 36 -5.18 7.27 -10.35
C THR A 36 -3.92 6.98 -11.18
N VAL A 37 -2.77 6.81 -10.51
CA VAL A 37 -1.49 6.46 -11.17
C VAL A 37 -1.57 5.08 -11.82
N LEU A 38 -2.19 4.10 -11.17
CA LEU A 38 -2.38 2.75 -11.72
C LEU A 38 -3.18 2.80 -13.02
N ILE A 39 -4.30 3.54 -13.04
CA ILE A 39 -5.12 3.72 -14.24
C ILE A 39 -4.30 4.38 -15.35
N ALA A 40 -3.55 5.44 -15.03
CA ALA A 40 -2.68 6.11 -15.99
C ALA A 40 -1.61 5.16 -16.57
N LEU A 41 -1.00 4.31 -15.73
CA LEU A 41 -0.04 3.29 -16.17
C LEU A 41 -0.68 2.26 -17.10
N VAL A 42 -1.90 1.81 -16.80
CA VAL A 42 -2.65 0.87 -17.66
C VAL A 42 -2.93 1.50 -19.03
N ILE A 43 -3.42 2.75 -19.06
CA ILE A 43 -3.68 3.47 -20.31
C ILE A 43 -2.38 3.63 -21.11
N ALA A 44 -1.30 4.07 -20.45
CA ALA A 44 0.01 4.20 -21.09
C ALA A 44 0.47 2.87 -21.69
N GLN A 45 0.39 1.76 -20.94
CA GLN A 45 0.78 0.43 -21.44
C GLN A 45 -0.02 0.01 -22.68
N VAL A 46 -1.34 0.28 -22.71
CA VAL A 46 -2.19 -0.01 -23.86
C VAL A 46 -1.78 0.82 -25.07
N LEU A 47 -1.56 2.13 -24.88
CA LEU A 47 -1.10 3.03 -25.95
C LEU A 47 0.28 2.63 -26.49
N PHE A 48 1.23 2.32 -25.61
CA PHE A 48 2.56 1.85 -26.00
C PHE A 48 2.49 0.51 -26.75
N ARG A 49 1.62 -0.41 -26.33
CA ARG A 49 1.42 -1.67 -27.05
C ARG A 49 0.88 -1.44 -28.46
N LEU A 50 -0.04 -0.48 -28.62
CA LEU A 50 -0.63 -0.15 -29.92
C LEU A 50 0.38 0.51 -30.87
N VAL A 51 1.28 1.35 -30.34
CA VAL A 51 2.28 2.07 -31.15
C VAL A 51 3.54 1.25 -31.39
N SER A 52 4.12 0.63 -30.34
CA SER A 52 5.44 -0.01 -30.41
C SER A 52 5.42 -1.52 -30.66
N GLY A 53 4.28 -2.20 -30.48
CA GLY A 53 4.16 -3.66 -30.61
C GLY A 53 5.02 -4.49 -29.63
N LYS A 54 5.85 -3.84 -28.82
CA LYS A 54 6.75 -4.42 -27.82
C LYS A 54 6.27 -4.05 -26.43
N THR A 55 6.37 -4.98 -25.50
CA THR A 55 6.02 -4.76 -24.10
C THR A 55 7.18 -4.06 -23.40
N ASN A 56 6.93 -2.92 -22.73
CA ASN A 56 7.96 -2.14 -22.07
C ASN A 56 8.18 -2.66 -20.63
N GLU A 57 9.24 -3.43 -20.39
CA GLU A 57 9.54 -4.04 -19.07
C GLU A 57 9.59 -3.03 -17.90
N PRO A 58 10.20 -1.84 -18.04
CA PRO A 58 10.24 -0.85 -16.97
C PRO A 58 8.84 -0.38 -16.51
N MET A 59 7.90 -0.24 -17.44
CA MET A 59 6.51 0.15 -17.11
C MET A 59 5.75 -0.97 -16.40
N ARG A 60 6.03 -2.24 -16.74
CA ARG A 60 5.46 -3.39 -16.01
C ARG A 60 6.02 -3.49 -14.60
N ALA A 61 7.33 -3.29 -14.43
CA ALA A 61 7.97 -3.27 -13.12
C ALA A 61 7.39 -2.16 -12.24
N MET A 62 7.19 -0.95 -12.80
CA MET A 62 6.55 0.15 -12.08
C MET A 62 5.10 -0.15 -11.70
N GLY A 63 4.31 -0.72 -12.63
CA GLY A 63 2.92 -1.12 -12.36
C GLY A 63 2.82 -2.15 -11.23
N LYS A 64 3.74 -3.12 -11.17
CA LYS A 64 3.81 -4.08 -10.06
C LYS A 64 4.04 -3.39 -8.72
N LYS A 65 5.01 -2.47 -8.66
CA LYS A 65 5.30 -1.73 -7.42
C LYS A 65 4.10 -0.88 -6.95
N VAL A 66 3.35 -0.27 -7.88
CA VAL A 66 2.13 0.49 -7.56
C VAL A 66 1.02 -0.43 -7.05
N ALA A 67 0.82 -1.60 -7.67
CA ALA A 67 -0.17 -2.58 -7.23
C ALA A 67 0.14 -3.12 -5.82
N ASP A 68 1.41 -3.46 -5.55
CA ASP A 68 1.85 -3.91 -4.22
C ASP A 68 1.64 -2.82 -3.16
N TYR A 69 1.87 -1.55 -3.52
CA TYR A 69 1.61 -0.42 -2.62
C TYR A 69 0.13 -0.29 -2.25
N ILE A 70 -0.77 -0.38 -3.23
CA ILE A 70 -2.22 -0.34 -3.01
C ILE A 70 -2.67 -1.47 -2.08
N TYR A 71 -2.20 -2.70 -2.32
CA TYR A 71 -2.51 -3.86 -1.48
C TYR A 71 -2.14 -3.61 0.00
N ARG A 72 -0.96 -3.05 0.25
CA ARG A 72 -0.48 -2.77 1.62
C ARG A 72 -1.30 -1.68 2.30
N ILE A 73 -1.73 -0.65 1.56
CA ILE A 73 -2.65 0.36 2.09
C ILE A 73 -3.97 -0.28 2.51
N LEU A 74 -4.55 -1.14 1.67
CA LEU A 74 -5.81 -1.82 1.97
C LEU A 74 -5.66 -2.74 3.19
N MET A 75 -4.58 -3.50 3.30
CA MET A 75 -4.31 -4.35 4.46
C MET A 75 -4.22 -3.56 5.78
N PHE A 76 -3.61 -2.38 5.76
CA PHE A 76 -3.56 -1.49 6.92
C PHE A 76 -4.92 -0.88 7.26
N LEU A 77 -5.63 -0.33 6.25
CA LEU A 77 -6.94 0.32 6.44
C LEU A 77 -8.01 -0.66 6.96
N THR A 78 -7.91 -1.93 6.56
CA THR A 78 -8.84 -2.99 6.98
C THR A 78 -8.42 -3.72 8.25
N TYR A 79 -7.40 -3.23 8.95
CA TYR A 79 -6.84 -3.85 10.17
C TYR A 79 -6.32 -5.28 9.99
N ASN A 80 -6.04 -5.70 8.76
CA ASN A 80 -5.44 -6.99 8.46
C ASN A 80 -3.91 -6.97 8.59
N SER A 81 -3.29 -5.80 8.77
CA SER A 81 -1.86 -5.65 9.00
C SER A 81 -1.53 -4.41 9.83
N ASP A 82 -0.55 -4.54 10.73
CA ASP A 82 0.04 -3.41 11.46
C ASP A 82 1.18 -2.72 10.68
N TYR A 83 1.51 -3.22 9.48
CA TYR A 83 2.52 -2.60 8.62
C TYR A 83 2.00 -1.28 8.05
N ARG A 84 2.64 -0.16 8.39
CA ARG A 84 2.28 1.16 7.87
C ARG A 84 2.98 1.41 6.54
N PRO A 85 2.28 1.53 5.40
CA PRO A 85 2.93 1.87 4.14
C PRO A 85 3.43 3.32 4.11
N PHE A 86 4.21 3.66 3.08
CA PHE A 86 4.72 5.02 2.84
C PHE A 86 3.61 6.08 2.99
N PRO A 87 3.90 7.28 3.55
CA PRO A 87 5.21 7.81 3.96
C PRO A 87 5.72 7.36 5.33
N PHE A 88 5.00 6.50 6.04
CA PHE A 88 5.36 6.11 7.42
C PHE A 88 6.44 5.02 7.49
N SER A 89 6.69 4.32 6.38
CA SER A 89 7.80 3.38 6.22
C SER A 89 8.50 3.60 4.89
N ALA A 90 9.73 3.11 4.79
CA ALA A 90 10.47 3.10 3.53
C ALA A 90 9.65 2.41 2.44
N TRP A 91 9.80 2.91 1.21
CA TRP A 91 9.36 2.19 0.02
C TRP A 91 10.22 0.93 -0.09
N SER A 92 9.82 -0.12 0.61
CA SER A 92 10.51 -1.41 0.61
C SER A 92 10.36 -2.03 -0.79
N ASP A 93 11.48 -2.12 -1.52
CA ASP A 93 11.59 -2.94 -2.74
C ASP A 93 11.53 -4.45 -2.42
N ASP A 94 11.54 -4.80 -1.14
CA ASP A 94 11.64 -6.17 -0.63
C ASP A 94 10.25 -6.77 -0.34
N ALA A 95 9.48 -7.02 -1.41
CA ALA A 95 8.34 -7.95 -1.34
C ALA A 95 8.81 -9.43 -1.35
N ASN A 96 10.10 -9.72 -1.07
CA ASN A 96 10.72 -11.03 -1.21
C ASN A 96 11.57 -11.49 0.01
N SER A 97 11.54 -10.83 1.16
CA SER A 97 12.36 -11.24 2.31
C SER A 97 11.83 -12.44 3.11
N ASN A 98 10.68 -13.02 2.74
CA ASN A 98 10.15 -14.25 3.35
C ASN A 98 9.99 -15.42 2.35
N VAL A 99 10.77 -15.46 1.27
CA VAL A 99 11.11 -16.76 0.70
C VAL A 99 12.07 -17.39 1.71
N ILE A 100 11.52 -18.16 2.65
CA ILE A 100 12.26 -19.18 3.38
C ILE A 100 12.87 -20.04 2.28
N VAL A 101 14.11 -19.75 1.90
CA VAL A 101 14.91 -20.68 1.13
C VAL A 101 15.11 -21.84 2.11
N PRO A 102 14.47 -23.01 1.92
CA PRO A 102 14.81 -24.15 2.73
C PRO A 102 16.33 -24.32 2.61
N PRO A 103 17.05 -24.51 3.73
CA PRO A 103 18.50 -24.64 3.67
C PRO A 103 18.79 -25.69 2.60
N ALA A 104 19.54 -25.28 1.57
CA ALA A 104 19.95 -26.19 0.51
C ALA A 104 20.49 -27.42 1.24
N THR A 105 19.79 -28.54 1.11
CA THR A 105 20.27 -29.81 1.63
C THR A 105 21.58 -30.00 0.92
N HIS A 106 22.66 -29.75 1.64
CA HIS A 106 24.00 -30.14 1.25
C HIS A 106 23.87 -31.64 0.99
N SER A 107 23.77 -31.97 -0.28
CA SER A 107 23.81 -33.33 -0.79
C SER A 107 25.13 -33.87 -0.26
N ALA A 108 25.02 -34.65 0.82
CA ALA A 108 26.14 -35.35 1.41
C ALA A 108 26.71 -36.25 0.33
N ASP A 109 27.92 -35.92 -0.10
CA ASP A 109 28.85 -36.88 -0.68
C ASP A 109 29.18 -37.96 0.37
#